data_AF-A0A7X6PXJ2-F1
#
_entry.id   AF-A0A7X6PXJ2-F1
#
_cell.length_a   1.000
_cell.length_b   1.000
_cell.length_c   1.000
_cell.angle_alpha   90.00
_cell.angle_beta   90.00
_cell.angle_gamma   90.00
#
_symmetry.space_group_name_H-M   'P 1'
#
loop_
_entity.id
_entity.type
_entity.pdbx_description
1 polymer ?
#
loop_
_entity_poly.entity_id
_entity_poly.type
_entity_poly.pdbx_seq_one_letter_code
_entity_poly.pdbx_strand_id
1 'polypeptide(L)'
;QYINKENYTWAKVTIINSLTGIKNKNLEAGFTAYAGIKYRGHSSYSTFDKKQYRIEFRQGYGEQAAKNYPVMGMAPASDWVLNNPFLDRSLIRNRLLYSVSRELNVWSPDTRFCEVFLDGEYQGVYLMVEPVTNDEGRLNLARFGLISGQTAYIVRRERPGTEDNPISTYGSQNGYTSHELSIGFPTRRFLTERQRRWIENDISRFERVLYSDQFDDPESGYAAYIDVDSFVDYYIINELSINNDAGELSTYVYKDLGGKLRKAVWDFNNAFGNTQWEPANFEKFYVAESNWYDRLFRDKAFTDAVISRYRELRRGVLSEENLLRLVYENVEYLGEAIDRNFAIWGYTFNCELQLFVDPQEIIRDPSNYKEAVQQLKDAIVERGNFLDQNIEKLYQYAIN
;
A
#
# COMPACT_ATOMS: atom_id res chain seq x y z
N GLN A 1 -18.62 3.53 23.50
CA GLN A 1 -17.26 3.93 23.96
C GLN A 1 -16.63 4.78 22.87
N TYR A 2 -15.77 5.74 23.19
CA TYR A 2 -15.12 6.58 22.17
C TYR A 2 -13.92 5.87 21.54
N ILE A 3 -13.88 5.80 20.21
CA ILE A 3 -12.77 5.23 19.44
C ILE A 3 -11.73 6.33 19.19
N ASN A 4 -10.44 6.02 19.35
CA ASN A 4 -9.33 6.93 19.05
C ASN A 4 -8.19 6.17 18.36
N LYS A 5 -7.08 6.84 18.07
CA LYS A 5 -5.91 6.25 17.37
C LYS A 5 -4.94 5.50 18.30
N GLU A 6 -4.90 5.88 19.57
CA GLU A 6 -3.90 5.41 20.53
C GLU A 6 -4.26 4.04 21.11
N ASN A 7 -5.51 3.91 21.56
CA ASN A 7 -5.96 2.75 22.32
C ASN A 7 -7.02 1.95 21.57
N TYR A 8 -6.92 0.63 21.67
CA TYR A 8 -7.97 -0.26 21.20
C TYR A 8 -9.23 -0.13 22.07
N THR A 9 -10.35 0.17 21.43
CA THR A 9 -11.70 0.12 21.98
C THR A 9 -12.28 -1.27 21.75
N TRP A 10 -12.95 -1.83 22.76
CA TRP A 10 -13.56 -3.15 22.62
C TRP A 10 -14.77 -3.11 21.69
N ALA A 11 -14.84 -4.09 20.79
CA ALA A 11 -15.95 -4.26 19.87
C ALA A 11 -16.31 -5.74 19.71
N LYS A 12 -17.57 -5.98 19.35
CA LYS A 12 -18.04 -7.27 18.85
C LYS A 12 -18.24 -7.11 17.34
N VAL A 13 -17.37 -7.75 16.57
CA VAL A 13 -17.40 -7.68 15.11
C VAL A 13 -18.18 -8.86 14.58
N THR A 14 -19.20 -8.58 13.76
CA THR A 14 -19.99 -9.59 13.05
C THR A 14 -19.81 -9.39 11.56
N ILE A 15 -19.30 -10.40 10.87
CA ILE A 15 -19.20 -10.44 9.41
C ILE A 15 -20.37 -11.26 8.89
N ILE A 16 -21.15 -10.66 8.02
CA ILE A 16 -22.36 -11.28 7.48
C ILE A 16 -22.12 -11.50 5.98
N ASN A 17 -22.04 -12.75 5.56
CA ASN A 17 -21.94 -13.09 4.14
C ASN A 17 -23.34 -13.13 3.53
N SER A 18 -23.80 -12.02 2.96
CA SER A 18 -25.01 -12.01 2.15
C SER A 18 -24.67 -12.36 0.69
N LEU A 19 -24.44 -13.64 0.38
CA LEU A 19 -24.53 -14.10 -1.02
C LEU A 19 -26.01 -14.27 -1.41
N THR A 20 -26.84 -13.27 -1.15
CA THR A 20 -28.17 -13.08 -1.74
C THR A 20 -28.63 -11.66 -1.44
N GLY A 21 -29.01 -10.92 -2.50
CA GLY A 21 -29.40 -9.51 -2.48
C GLY A 21 -30.34 -9.11 -1.34
N ILE A 22 -30.14 -7.89 -0.85
CA ILE A 22 -30.73 -7.35 0.38
C ILE A 22 -32.22 -7.07 0.16
N LYS A 23 -33.03 -8.10 0.40
CA LYS A 23 -34.31 -8.05 1.10
C LYS A 23 -34.47 -9.35 1.87
N ASN A 24 -33.71 -9.58 2.94
CA ASN A 24 -34.11 -10.54 3.96
C ASN A 24 -33.48 -10.24 5.33
N LYS A 25 -34.34 -10.09 6.33
CA LYS A 25 -34.04 -9.93 7.76
C LYS A 25 -33.55 -11.23 8.43
N ASN A 26 -33.12 -12.23 7.67
CA ASN A 26 -32.64 -13.52 8.18
C ASN A 26 -31.20 -13.75 7.72
N LEU A 27 -30.27 -13.27 8.53
CA LEU A 27 -28.83 -13.35 8.32
C LEU A 27 -28.37 -14.76 8.77
N GLU A 28 -28.21 -15.72 7.85
CA GLU A 28 -27.63 -17.02 8.21
C GLU A 28 -26.11 -16.91 8.44
N ALA A 29 -25.70 -17.53 9.57
CA ALA A 29 -24.35 -17.77 10.07
C ALA A 29 -23.25 -16.76 9.69
N GLY A 30 -23.35 -15.55 10.22
CA GLY A 30 -22.22 -14.62 10.24
C GLY A 30 -21.11 -15.06 11.20
N PHE A 31 -19.86 -14.77 10.83
CA PHE A 31 -18.72 -14.90 11.75
C PHE A 31 -18.81 -13.81 12.81
N THR A 32 -18.76 -14.18 14.09
CA THR A 32 -18.77 -13.22 15.20
C THR A 32 -17.57 -13.42 16.09
N ALA A 33 -16.82 -12.36 16.36
CA ALA A 33 -15.70 -12.38 17.29
C ALA A 33 -15.58 -11.08 18.08
N TYR A 34 -14.90 -11.17 19.22
CA TYR A 34 -14.44 -9.99 19.94
C TYR A 34 -13.20 -9.43 19.26
N ALA A 35 -13.10 -8.12 19.20
CA ALA A 35 -11.95 -7.42 18.66
C ALA A 35 -11.65 -6.15 19.45
N GLY A 36 -10.40 -5.71 19.41
CA GLY A 36 -10.05 -4.32 19.61
C GLY A 36 -10.17 -3.57 18.28
N ILE A 37 -10.79 -2.40 18.29
CA ILE A 37 -10.79 -1.47 17.15
C ILE A 37 -10.18 -0.14 17.54
N LYS A 38 -9.44 0.47 16.61
CA LYS A 38 -8.92 1.83 16.78
C LYS A 38 -8.90 2.54 15.44
N TYR A 39 -8.89 3.86 15.47
CA TYR A 39 -8.66 4.63 14.26
C TYR A 39 -7.23 4.44 13.77
N ARG A 40 -7.02 4.58 12.46
CA ARG A 40 -5.69 4.57 11.84
C ARG A 40 -5.58 5.59 10.71
N GLY A 41 -4.37 5.71 10.18
CA GLY A 41 -4.02 6.70 9.18
C GLY A 41 -3.46 7.98 9.79
N HIS A 42 -2.80 8.78 8.97
CA HIS A 42 -2.29 10.08 9.39
C HIS A 42 -3.29 11.16 8.99
N SER A 43 -3.30 11.57 7.71
CA SER A 43 -4.24 12.55 7.17
C SER A 43 -5.68 12.06 7.35
N SER A 44 -5.97 10.82 6.94
CA SER A 44 -7.33 10.27 7.03
C SER A 44 -7.93 10.25 8.43
N TYR A 45 -7.10 10.16 9.46
CA TYR A 45 -7.54 10.31 10.84
C TYR A 45 -7.87 11.76 11.19
N SER A 46 -6.96 12.69 10.85
CA SER A 46 -7.04 14.10 11.25
C SER A 46 -8.02 14.94 10.43
N THR A 47 -8.31 14.58 9.18
CA THR A 47 -9.04 15.47 8.25
C THR A 47 -10.38 14.94 7.75
N PHE A 48 -10.59 13.62 7.69
CA PHE A 48 -11.79 13.06 7.03
C PHE A 48 -12.87 12.63 8.02
N ASP A 49 -14.12 12.88 7.67
CA ASP A 49 -15.28 12.49 8.50
C ASP A 49 -15.44 10.96 8.52
N LYS A 50 -15.28 10.32 7.36
CA LYS A 50 -15.26 8.86 7.25
C LYS A 50 -13.95 8.32 7.80
N LYS A 51 -14.01 7.65 8.96
CA LYS A 51 -12.82 7.16 9.66
C LYS A 51 -12.31 5.82 9.13
N GLN A 52 -11.03 5.55 9.33
CA GLN A 52 -10.40 4.28 8.96
C GLN A 52 -10.14 3.46 10.23
N TYR A 53 -10.34 2.15 10.19
CA TYR A 53 -10.19 1.31 11.38
C TYR A 53 -9.05 0.29 11.22
N ARG A 54 -8.32 0.06 12.30
CA ARG A 54 -7.55 -1.17 12.53
C ARG A 54 -8.40 -2.05 13.43
N ILE A 55 -8.56 -3.31 13.06
CA ILE A 55 -9.24 -4.35 13.82
C ILE A 55 -8.16 -5.32 14.30
N GLU A 56 -8.26 -5.80 15.54
CA GLU A 56 -7.45 -6.88 16.07
C GLU A 56 -8.34 -7.84 16.86
N PHE A 57 -8.61 -9.02 16.31
CA PHE A 57 -9.42 -10.05 16.93
C PHE A 57 -8.76 -10.62 18.18
N ARG A 58 -9.60 -10.86 19.19
CA ARG A 58 -9.20 -11.31 20.53
C ARG A 58 -9.77 -12.69 20.81
N GLN A 59 -9.14 -13.40 21.74
CA GLN A 59 -9.63 -14.70 22.21
C GLN A 59 -10.98 -14.60 22.94
N GLY A 60 -11.17 -13.52 23.72
CA GLY A 60 -12.39 -13.24 24.47
C GLY A 60 -12.55 -11.74 24.77
N TYR A 61 -13.71 -11.36 25.32
CA TYR A 61 -13.95 -9.99 25.78
C TYR A 61 -13.05 -9.66 26.98
N GLY A 62 -12.30 -8.56 26.90
CA GLY A 62 -11.33 -8.17 27.94
C GLY A 62 -9.96 -8.85 27.82
N GLU A 63 -9.78 -9.83 26.92
CA GLU A 63 -8.53 -10.56 26.76
C GLU A 63 -7.55 -9.88 25.79
N GLN A 64 -6.32 -9.63 26.24
CA GLN A 64 -5.29 -9.03 25.37
C GLN A 64 -4.72 -10.02 24.33
N ALA A 65 -4.94 -11.32 24.50
CA ALA A 65 -4.42 -12.31 23.56
C ALA A 65 -5.14 -12.22 22.20
N ALA A 66 -4.36 -12.01 21.14
CA ALA A 66 -4.86 -12.00 19.77
C ALA A 66 -5.26 -13.43 19.33
N LYS A 67 -6.19 -13.52 18.37
CA LYS A 67 -6.60 -14.79 17.77
C LYS A 67 -6.79 -14.65 16.27
N ASN A 68 -6.19 -15.56 15.51
CA ASN A 68 -6.33 -15.57 14.07
C ASN A 68 -7.69 -16.14 13.66
N TYR A 69 -8.37 -15.45 12.74
CA TYR A 69 -9.60 -15.91 12.14
C TYR A 69 -9.56 -15.70 10.62
N PRO A 70 -10.11 -16.65 9.83
CA PRO A 70 -10.35 -16.39 8.42
C PRO A 70 -11.43 -15.32 8.28
N VAL A 71 -11.19 -14.34 7.41
CA VAL A 71 -12.11 -13.22 7.16
C VAL A 71 -12.48 -13.21 5.69
N MET A 72 -13.77 -13.39 5.38
CA MET A 72 -14.28 -13.24 4.01
C MET A 72 -13.52 -14.08 2.95
N GLY A 73 -13.08 -15.28 3.35
CA GLY A 73 -12.30 -16.20 2.51
C GLY A 73 -10.82 -15.85 2.36
N MET A 74 -10.32 -14.83 3.05
CA MET A 74 -8.88 -14.53 3.16
C MET A 74 -8.23 -15.37 4.26
N ALA A 75 -6.90 -15.49 4.20
CA ALA A 75 -6.13 -16.33 5.10
C ALA A 75 -6.34 -15.92 6.59
N PRO A 76 -6.32 -16.87 7.54
CA PRO A 76 -6.51 -16.55 8.94
C PRO A 76 -5.47 -15.57 9.48
N ALA A 77 -5.93 -14.46 10.05
CA ALA A 77 -5.08 -13.49 10.73
C ALA A 77 -5.83 -12.79 11.86
N SER A 78 -5.09 -12.22 12.80
CA SER A 78 -5.70 -11.55 13.95
C SER A 78 -6.03 -10.09 13.66
N ASP A 79 -5.29 -9.42 12.79
CA ASP A 79 -5.39 -7.98 12.59
C ASP A 79 -5.73 -7.61 11.15
N TRP A 80 -6.63 -6.65 10.97
CA TRP A 80 -7.16 -6.27 9.66
C TRP A 80 -7.35 -4.76 9.57
N VAL A 81 -7.33 -4.23 8.35
CA VAL A 81 -7.61 -2.82 8.11
C VAL A 81 -8.94 -2.68 7.38
N LEU A 82 -9.87 -1.91 7.93
CA LEU A 82 -11.00 -1.38 7.18
C LEU A 82 -10.57 -0.04 6.59
N ASN A 83 -10.10 -0.08 5.34
CA ASN A 83 -9.75 1.11 4.57
C ASN A 83 -11.02 1.83 4.11
N ASN A 84 -11.10 3.13 4.36
CA ASN A 84 -12.14 3.96 3.75
C ASN A 84 -11.60 4.56 2.44
N PRO A 85 -12.40 4.54 1.36
CA PRO A 85 -12.08 5.27 0.14
C PRO A 85 -12.68 6.68 0.20
N PHE A 86 -12.35 7.49 1.22
CA PHE A 86 -12.94 8.84 1.34
C PHE A 86 -12.44 9.77 0.22
N LEU A 87 -11.13 9.77 -0.05
CA LEU A 87 -10.54 10.52 -1.16
C LEU A 87 -10.79 9.88 -2.52
N ASP A 88 -10.84 8.56 -2.54
CA ASP A 88 -11.06 7.81 -3.76
C ASP A 88 -12.54 7.77 -4.08
N ARG A 89 -13.03 8.81 -4.77
CA ARG A 89 -14.42 8.90 -5.23
C ARG A 89 -14.82 7.78 -6.21
N SER A 90 -13.86 7.04 -6.77
CA SER A 90 -14.14 5.83 -7.57
C SER A 90 -14.39 4.58 -6.71
N LEU A 91 -14.01 4.62 -5.43
CA LEU A 91 -14.05 3.54 -4.43
C LEU A 91 -13.10 2.35 -4.69
N ILE A 92 -12.44 2.28 -5.84
CA ILE A 92 -11.84 1.05 -6.35
C ILE A 92 -10.31 1.08 -6.53
N ARG A 93 -9.63 2.24 -6.43
CA ARG A 93 -8.19 2.38 -6.76
C ARG A 93 -7.29 1.42 -5.97
N ASN A 94 -7.48 1.37 -4.66
CA ASN A 94 -6.75 0.44 -3.80
C ASN A 94 -7.00 -1.01 -4.20
N ARG A 95 -8.26 -1.41 -4.39
CA ARG A 95 -8.62 -2.79 -4.76
C ARG A 95 -8.04 -3.18 -6.12
N LEU A 96 -8.15 -2.28 -7.10
CA LEU A 96 -7.61 -2.46 -8.45
C LEU A 96 -6.11 -2.74 -8.39
N LEU A 97 -5.35 -1.82 -7.81
CA LEU A 97 -3.89 -1.88 -7.83
C LEU A 97 -3.34 -2.98 -6.92
N TYR A 98 -3.96 -3.28 -5.78
CA TYR A 98 -3.59 -4.46 -5.00
C TYR A 98 -3.84 -5.75 -5.76
N SER A 99 -4.93 -5.84 -6.55
CA SER A 99 -5.24 -7.05 -7.32
C SER A 99 -4.26 -7.30 -8.44
N VAL A 100 -3.94 -6.26 -9.20
CA VAL A 100 -2.91 -6.30 -10.24
C VAL A 100 -1.55 -6.65 -9.64
N SER A 101 -1.19 -6.05 -8.50
CA SER A 101 0.12 -6.28 -7.86
C SER A 101 0.32 -7.71 -7.36
N ARG A 102 -0.76 -8.47 -7.09
CA ARG A 102 -0.66 -9.89 -6.69
C ARG A 102 -0.25 -10.80 -7.86
N GLU A 103 -0.30 -10.32 -9.09
CA GLU A 103 0.19 -11.02 -10.29
C GLU A 103 1.66 -10.67 -10.61
N LEU A 104 2.31 -9.83 -9.79
CA LEU A 104 3.69 -9.36 -9.95
C LEU A 104 4.62 -9.98 -8.89
N ASN A 105 5.94 -9.82 -9.05
CA ASN A 105 6.95 -10.29 -8.10
C ASN A 105 7.11 -9.38 -6.85
N VAL A 106 6.00 -8.78 -6.39
CA VAL A 106 5.93 -7.92 -5.21
C VAL A 106 4.90 -8.49 -4.25
N TRP A 107 5.11 -8.31 -2.95
CA TRP A 107 4.04 -8.66 -2.02
C TRP A 107 2.94 -7.59 -2.05
N SER A 108 1.70 -8.02 -2.15
CA SER A 108 0.52 -7.14 -2.19
C SER A 108 -0.59 -7.69 -1.29
N PRO A 109 -1.29 -6.83 -0.52
CA PRO A 109 -2.43 -7.23 0.28
C PRO A 109 -3.51 -8.01 -0.50
N ASP A 110 -4.09 -9.06 0.09
CA ASP A 110 -5.43 -9.49 -0.30
C ASP A 110 -6.50 -8.58 0.34
N THR A 111 -7.61 -8.41 -0.38
CA THR A 111 -8.65 -7.44 -0.03
C THR A 111 -10.06 -7.89 -0.39
N ARG A 112 -11.07 -7.44 0.36
CA ARG A 112 -12.50 -7.66 0.07
C ARG A 112 -13.30 -6.39 0.31
N PHE A 113 -14.17 -6.01 -0.63
CA PHE A 113 -15.13 -4.94 -0.36
C PHE A 113 -16.14 -5.38 0.68
N CYS A 114 -16.55 -4.46 1.55
CA CYS A 114 -17.61 -4.68 2.51
C CYS A 114 -18.38 -3.39 2.79
N GLU A 115 -19.61 -3.54 3.26
CA GLU A 115 -20.39 -2.46 3.85
C GLU A 115 -20.25 -2.51 5.37
N VAL A 116 -19.98 -1.38 6.00
CA VAL A 116 -19.72 -1.30 7.45
C VAL A 116 -20.91 -0.70 8.17
N PHE A 117 -21.30 -1.32 9.27
CA PHE A 117 -22.24 -0.77 10.24
C PHE A 117 -21.53 -0.64 11.59
N LEU A 118 -21.57 0.55 12.17
CA LEU A 118 -21.03 0.83 13.51
C LEU A 118 -22.21 1.11 14.43
N ASP A 119 -22.39 0.28 15.46
CA ASP A 119 -23.51 0.37 16.42
C ASP A 119 -24.90 0.48 15.74
N GLY A 120 -25.06 -0.19 14.60
CA GLY A 120 -26.29 -0.20 13.80
C GLY A 120 -26.39 0.90 12.74
N GLU A 121 -25.50 1.90 12.76
CA GLU A 121 -25.46 2.97 11.79
C GLU A 121 -24.59 2.62 10.58
N TYR A 122 -25.15 2.80 9.38
CA TYR A 122 -24.44 2.54 8.13
C TYR A 122 -23.30 3.56 7.91
N GLN A 123 -22.10 3.06 7.65
CA GLN A 123 -20.88 3.84 7.46
C GLN A 123 -20.42 3.87 6.00
N GLY A 124 -21.13 3.21 5.07
CA GLY A 124 -20.74 3.15 3.66
C GLY A 124 -19.88 1.95 3.29
N VAL A 125 -19.33 2.03 2.07
CA VAL A 125 -18.41 1.03 1.51
C VAL A 125 -17.01 1.20 2.09
N TYR A 126 -16.39 0.09 2.46
CA TYR A 126 -15.00 -0.02 2.91
C TYR A 126 -14.31 -1.14 2.12
N LEU A 127 -12.98 -1.14 2.20
CA LEU A 127 -12.14 -2.24 1.76
C LEU A 127 -11.52 -2.90 2.99
N MET A 128 -11.83 -4.16 3.25
CA MET A 128 -11.09 -4.99 4.21
C MET A 128 -9.74 -5.35 3.58
N VAL A 129 -8.65 -5.02 4.24
CA VAL A 129 -7.27 -5.11 3.71
C VAL A 129 -6.37 -5.86 4.69
N GLU A 130 -5.55 -6.77 4.17
CA GLU A 130 -4.43 -7.36 4.88
C GLU A 130 -3.31 -6.34 5.10
N PRO A 131 -2.96 -5.95 6.33
CA PRO A 131 -1.82 -5.09 6.56
C PRO A 131 -0.49 -5.81 6.27
N VAL A 132 0.51 -5.07 5.79
CA VAL A 132 1.88 -5.59 5.58
C VAL A 132 2.49 -6.02 6.91
N THR A 133 2.41 -7.31 7.21
CA THR A 133 2.78 -7.89 8.50
C THR A 133 3.21 -9.34 8.30
N ASN A 134 3.85 -9.91 9.32
CA ASN A 134 4.34 -11.28 9.26
C ASN A 134 3.35 -12.28 9.85
N ASP A 135 2.69 -13.04 8.98
CA ASP A 135 1.88 -14.21 9.32
C ASP A 135 1.94 -15.24 8.19
N GLU A 136 1.47 -16.46 8.48
CA GLU A 136 1.55 -17.63 7.60
C GLU A 136 0.86 -17.39 6.25
N GLY A 137 -0.26 -16.66 6.25
CA GLY A 137 -0.97 -16.24 5.04
C GLY A 137 -0.56 -14.88 4.48
N ARG A 138 0.56 -14.29 4.94
CA ARG A 138 1.02 -12.95 4.54
C ARG A 138 2.44 -13.02 4.00
N LEU A 139 3.38 -12.29 4.61
CA LEU A 139 4.79 -12.32 4.22
C LEU A 139 5.49 -13.62 4.63
N ASN A 140 4.94 -14.36 5.60
CA ASN A 140 5.41 -15.68 6.04
C ASN A 140 6.93 -15.81 6.24
N LEU A 141 7.52 -14.81 6.90
CA LEU A 141 8.94 -14.74 7.23
C LEU A 141 9.27 -15.57 8.47
N ALA A 142 10.53 -15.99 8.58
CA ALA A 142 11.05 -16.69 9.76
C ALA A 142 10.73 -15.94 11.06
N ARG A 143 10.03 -16.62 11.98
CA ARG A 143 9.58 -16.02 13.25
C ARG A 143 10.70 -15.83 14.28
N PHE A 144 11.76 -16.61 14.18
CA PHE A 144 12.88 -16.60 15.13
C PHE A 144 14.19 -16.26 14.42
N GLY A 145 14.98 -15.41 15.07
CA GLY A 145 16.35 -15.11 14.64
C GLY A 145 17.37 -16.14 15.15
N LEU A 146 18.58 -16.05 14.62
CA LEU A 146 19.75 -16.81 15.06
C LEU A 146 20.37 -16.19 16.31
N ILE A 147 21.18 -16.98 17.02
CA ILE A 147 21.96 -16.51 18.18
C ILE A 147 22.89 -15.36 17.79
N SER A 148 23.36 -15.30 16.54
CA SER A 148 24.18 -14.19 16.01
C SER A 148 23.45 -12.84 16.00
N GLY A 149 22.12 -12.82 16.12
CA GLY A 149 21.27 -11.65 15.95
C GLY A 149 20.64 -11.54 14.56
N GLN A 150 21.06 -12.36 13.61
CA GLN A 150 20.44 -12.42 12.29
C GLN A 150 18.96 -12.77 12.41
N THR A 151 18.07 -12.02 11.76
CA THR A 151 16.62 -12.23 11.86
C THR A 151 15.93 -11.82 10.58
N ALA A 152 14.77 -12.39 10.28
CA ALA A 152 13.88 -11.79 9.30
C ALA A 152 13.30 -10.47 9.83
N TYR A 153 12.94 -9.55 8.94
CA TYR A 153 12.38 -8.26 9.32
C TYR A 153 11.45 -7.65 8.28
N ILE A 154 10.62 -6.72 8.75
CA ILE A 154 9.84 -5.77 7.96
C ILE A 154 10.16 -4.38 8.49
N VAL A 155 10.57 -3.48 7.61
CA VAL A 155 10.73 -2.06 7.90
C VAL A 155 9.79 -1.23 7.02
N ARG A 156 9.37 -0.08 7.54
CA ARG A 156 8.54 0.88 6.82
C ARG A 156 9.23 2.24 6.80
N ARG A 157 9.26 2.88 5.63
CA ARG A 157 9.73 4.27 5.47
C ARG A 157 8.57 5.24 5.67
N GLU A 158 8.77 6.21 6.56
CA GLU A 158 7.77 7.22 6.91
C GLU A 158 8.41 8.54 7.33
N ARG A 159 7.56 9.56 7.56
CA ARG A 159 7.98 10.83 8.16
C ARG A 159 8.61 10.61 9.54
N PRO A 160 9.67 11.36 9.89
CA PRO A 160 10.30 11.26 11.19
C PRO A 160 9.32 11.38 12.36
N GLY A 161 9.48 10.52 13.36
CA GLY A 161 8.67 10.55 14.59
C GLY A 161 7.20 10.13 14.45
N THR A 162 6.80 9.56 13.31
CA THR A 162 5.41 9.10 13.09
C THR A 162 5.18 7.61 13.33
N GLU A 163 6.26 6.84 13.45
CA GLU A 163 6.22 5.38 13.62
C GLU A 163 7.02 4.94 14.85
N ASP A 164 6.68 3.77 15.38
CA ASP A 164 7.40 3.16 16.49
C ASP A 164 8.70 2.48 16.01
N ASN A 165 9.75 2.50 16.84
CA ASN A 165 11.01 1.79 16.62
C ASN A 165 11.85 2.26 15.40
N PRO A 166 12.09 3.57 15.22
CA PRO A 166 12.92 4.08 14.12
C PRO A 166 14.35 3.58 14.21
N ILE A 167 15.02 3.31 13.09
CA ILE A 167 16.43 2.93 13.01
C ILE A 167 17.23 3.96 12.21
N SER A 168 18.54 4.03 12.46
CA SER A 168 19.41 4.99 11.80
C SER A 168 20.35 4.26 10.84
N THR A 169 20.01 4.27 9.55
CA THR A 169 20.80 3.59 8.52
C THR A 169 21.79 4.53 7.84
N TYR A 170 22.75 3.97 7.10
CA TYR A 170 23.73 4.74 6.32
C TYR A 170 23.07 5.81 5.44
N GLY A 171 21.98 5.48 4.76
CA GLY A 171 21.19 6.39 3.92
C GLY A 171 20.76 7.65 4.68
N SER A 172 20.10 7.48 5.82
CA SER A 172 19.66 8.61 6.68
C SER A 172 20.84 9.39 7.28
N GLN A 173 21.91 8.71 7.71
CA GLN A 173 23.06 9.35 8.37
C GLN A 173 23.87 10.23 7.41
N ASN A 174 23.85 9.92 6.11
CA ASN A 174 24.60 10.64 5.08
C ASN A 174 23.71 11.58 4.25
N GLY A 175 22.44 11.77 4.66
CA GLY A 175 21.56 12.75 4.02
C GLY A 175 20.97 12.33 2.68
N TYR A 176 21.03 11.04 2.31
CA TYR A 176 20.36 10.52 1.11
C TYR A 176 18.82 10.44 1.25
N THR A 177 18.31 10.68 2.46
CA THR A 177 16.88 10.71 2.77
C THR A 177 16.65 11.44 4.09
N SER A 178 15.58 12.21 4.16
CA SER A 178 15.06 12.79 5.40
C SER A 178 13.99 11.92 6.07
N HIS A 179 13.48 10.90 5.36
CA HIS A 179 12.49 9.94 5.88
C HIS A 179 13.16 8.83 6.71
N GLU A 180 12.49 8.39 7.77
CA GLU A 180 12.96 7.37 8.72
C GLU A 180 12.49 5.97 8.30
N LEU A 181 13.34 4.96 8.52
CA LEU A 181 12.93 3.57 8.50
C LEU A 181 12.59 3.12 9.93
N SER A 182 11.46 2.44 10.09
CA SER A 182 11.00 1.92 11.38
C SER A 182 10.74 0.42 11.32
N ILE A 183 11.16 -0.32 12.35
CA ILE A 183 10.98 -1.78 12.40
C ILE A 183 9.54 -2.12 12.78
N GLY A 184 8.80 -2.71 11.83
CA GLY A 184 7.45 -3.25 12.03
C GLY A 184 7.45 -4.73 12.44
N PHE A 185 8.46 -5.50 12.04
CA PHE A 185 8.67 -6.88 12.45
C PHE A 185 10.16 -7.20 12.60
N PRO A 186 10.61 -7.89 13.67
CA PRO A 186 9.86 -8.23 14.88
C PRO A 186 9.31 -6.98 15.60
N THR A 187 8.18 -7.11 16.31
CA THR A 187 7.63 -5.96 17.06
C THR A 187 8.56 -5.59 18.23
N ARG A 188 8.48 -4.35 18.71
CA ARG A 188 9.32 -3.82 19.81
C ARG A 188 9.49 -4.79 20.98
N ARG A 189 8.40 -5.44 21.39
CA ARG A 189 8.35 -6.36 22.52
C ARG A 189 9.22 -7.61 22.31
N PHE A 190 9.36 -8.06 21.07
CA PHE A 190 10.08 -9.29 20.70
C PHE A 190 11.42 -9.01 19.99
N LEU A 191 11.78 -7.73 19.83
CA LEU A 191 13.01 -7.31 19.18
C LEU A 191 14.12 -7.16 20.23
N THR A 192 15.14 -8.01 20.15
CA THR A 192 16.36 -7.84 20.96
C THR A 192 17.23 -6.72 20.39
N GLU A 193 18.03 -6.10 21.24
CA GLU A 193 18.99 -5.07 20.82
C GLU A 193 20.04 -5.61 19.83
N ARG A 194 20.40 -6.89 19.93
CA ARG A 194 21.30 -7.55 18.96
C ARG A 194 20.65 -7.66 17.58
N GLN A 195 19.38 -8.05 17.52
CA GLN A 195 18.62 -8.11 16.26
C GLN A 195 18.41 -6.72 15.67
N ARG A 196 18.08 -5.73 16.50
CA ARG A 196 17.94 -4.33 16.06
C ARG A 196 19.19 -3.82 15.37
N ARG A 197 20.36 -3.94 16.01
CA ARG A 197 21.65 -3.59 15.40
C ARG A 197 21.95 -4.40 14.15
N TRP A 198 21.56 -5.67 14.11
CA TRP A 198 21.78 -6.48 12.92
C TRP A 198 20.95 -5.96 11.72
N ILE A 199 19.67 -5.61 11.92
CA ILE A 199 18.79 -5.04 10.88
C ILE A 199 19.36 -3.71 10.38
N GLU A 200 19.73 -2.81 11.29
CA GLU A 200 20.31 -1.50 10.95
C GLU A 200 21.60 -1.64 10.13
N ASN A 201 22.49 -2.54 10.55
CA ASN A 201 23.73 -2.82 9.84
C ASN A 201 23.48 -3.51 8.49
N ASP A 202 22.46 -4.35 8.37
CA ASP A 202 22.14 -5.05 7.13
C ASP A 202 21.67 -4.10 6.03
N ILE A 203 20.75 -3.20 6.36
CA ILE A 203 20.31 -2.14 5.44
C ILE A 203 21.46 -1.17 5.16
N SER A 204 22.24 -0.80 6.18
CA SER A 204 23.40 0.08 5.99
C SER A 204 24.48 -0.50 5.09
N ARG A 205 24.70 -1.83 5.08
CA ARG A 205 25.63 -2.47 4.13
C ARG A 205 25.13 -2.34 2.70
N PHE A 206 23.85 -2.61 2.47
CA PHE A 206 23.22 -2.41 1.16
C PHE A 206 23.38 -0.95 0.69
N GLU A 207 23.00 0.01 1.53
CA GLU A 207 23.06 1.43 1.16
C GLU A 207 24.50 1.90 0.91
N ARG A 208 25.50 1.41 1.66
CA ARG A 208 26.91 1.72 1.40
C ARG A 208 27.36 1.27 0.02
N VAL A 209 26.97 0.06 -0.39
CA VAL A 209 27.28 -0.46 -1.73
C VAL A 209 26.52 0.33 -2.79
N LEU A 210 25.21 0.54 -2.59
CA LEU A 210 24.36 1.28 -3.51
C LEU A 210 24.92 2.68 -3.79
N TYR A 211 25.32 3.42 -2.76
CA TYR A 211 25.85 4.79 -2.92
C TYR A 211 27.37 4.85 -3.15
N SER A 212 28.05 3.72 -3.34
CA SER A 212 29.47 3.67 -3.72
C SER A 212 29.67 3.72 -5.24
N ASP A 213 30.92 3.83 -5.69
CA ASP A 213 31.28 3.75 -7.11
C ASP A 213 31.15 2.32 -7.69
N GLN A 214 31.08 1.28 -6.85
CA GLN A 214 30.96 -0.14 -7.26
C GLN A 214 29.52 -0.67 -7.16
N PHE A 215 28.54 0.23 -7.14
CA PHE A 215 27.13 -0.10 -6.94
C PHE A 215 26.58 -1.11 -7.95
N ASP A 216 27.07 -1.08 -9.19
CA ASP A 216 26.68 -1.85 -10.36
C ASP A 216 27.58 -3.08 -10.61
N ASP A 217 28.51 -3.39 -9.69
CA ASP A 217 29.32 -4.59 -9.81
C ASP A 217 28.43 -5.86 -9.79
N PRO A 218 28.59 -6.78 -10.75
CA PRO A 218 27.67 -7.91 -10.91
C PRO A 218 27.73 -8.94 -9.76
N GLU A 219 28.84 -9.00 -9.01
CA GLU A 219 29.01 -9.95 -7.91
C GLU A 219 28.78 -9.30 -6.54
N SER A 220 29.22 -8.06 -6.36
CA SER A 220 29.32 -7.38 -5.06
C SER A 220 28.50 -6.10 -4.96
N GLY A 221 27.87 -5.67 -6.06
CA GLY A 221 27.01 -4.50 -6.14
C GLY A 221 25.64 -4.71 -5.48
N TYR A 222 24.70 -3.80 -5.76
CA TYR A 222 23.38 -3.78 -5.11
C TYR A 222 22.62 -5.10 -5.29
N ALA A 223 22.84 -5.80 -6.42
CA ALA A 223 22.16 -7.04 -6.76
C ALA A 223 22.46 -8.19 -5.77
N ALA A 224 23.57 -8.12 -5.02
CA ALA A 224 23.86 -9.07 -3.95
C ALA A 224 22.91 -8.92 -2.74
N TYR A 225 22.27 -7.76 -2.57
CA TYR A 225 21.49 -7.39 -1.39
C TYR A 225 19.97 -7.36 -1.63
N ILE A 226 19.54 -7.02 -2.84
CA ILE A 226 18.12 -6.89 -3.21
C ILE A 226 17.67 -7.99 -4.16
N ASP A 227 16.40 -8.37 -4.06
CA ASP A 227 15.70 -9.07 -5.14
C ASP A 227 15.39 -8.02 -6.23
N VAL A 228 16.18 -8.01 -7.30
CA VAL A 228 16.09 -7.01 -8.36
C VAL A 228 14.72 -7.03 -9.02
N ASP A 229 14.18 -8.21 -9.31
CA ASP A 229 12.86 -8.36 -9.92
C ASP A 229 11.74 -7.79 -9.03
N SER A 230 11.85 -7.95 -7.70
CA SER A 230 10.91 -7.35 -6.76
C SER A 230 10.94 -5.83 -6.76
N PHE A 231 12.13 -5.23 -6.90
CA PHE A 231 12.28 -3.78 -7.00
C PHE A 231 11.82 -3.25 -8.36
N VAL A 232 12.09 -3.98 -9.44
CA VAL A 232 11.62 -3.66 -10.79
C VAL A 232 10.08 -3.67 -10.85
N ASP A 233 9.43 -4.74 -10.38
CA ASP A 233 7.96 -4.82 -10.41
C ASP A 233 7.32 -3.78 -9.46
N TYR A 234 7.96 -3.46 -8.32
CA TYR A 234 7.49 -2.38 -7.43
C TYR A 234 7.58 -1.01 -8.12
N TYR A 235 8.69 -0.72 -8.81
CA TYR A 235 8.84 0.51 -9.58
C TYR A 235 7.73 0.62 -10.62
N ILE A 236 7.57 -0.42 -11.45
CA ILE A 236 6.64 -0.41 -12.59
C ILE A 236 5.21 -0.13 -12.13
N ILE A 237 4.72 -0.81 -11.10
CA ILE A 237 3.32 -0.64 -10.68
C ILE A 237 3.06 0.74 -10.09
N ASN A 238 4.00 1.28 -9.29
CA ASN A 238 3.86 2.61 -8.70
C ASN A 238 4.02 3.72 -9.75
N GLU A 239 4.93 3.55 -10.71
CA GLU A 239 5.16 4.50 -11.79
C GLU A 239 3.97 4.54 -12.77
N LEU A 240 3.42 3.37 -13.14
CA LEU A 240 2.20 3.28 -13.93
C LEU A 240 1.01 3.91 -13.20
N SER A 241 0.93 3.73 -11.87
CA SER A 241 -0.18 4.26 -11.09
C SER A 241 0.00 5.71 -10.65
N ILE A 242 1.12 6.37 -10.96
CA ILE A 242 1.43 7.73 -10.46
C ILE A 242 1.31 7.77 -8.92
N ASN A 243 1.92 6.80 -8.26
CA ASN A 243 1.99 6.78 -6.79
C ASN A 243 3.22 7.55 -6.34
N ASN A 244 3.07 8.87 -6.19
CA ASN A 244 4.18 9.80 -5.96
C ASN A 244 4.89 9.59 -4.61
N ASP A 245 4.21 8.99 -3.64
CA ASP A 245 4.77 8.70 -2.33
C ASP A 245 5.65 7.43 -2.35
N ALA A 246 5.58 6.62 -3.41
CA ALA A 246 6.32 5.37 -3.51
C ALA A 246 7.83 5.59 -3.47
N GLY A 247 8.51 4.86 -2.59
CA GLY A 247 9.93 5.05 -2.30
C GLY A 247 10.18 5.94 -1.09
N GLU A 248 9.32 6.93 -0.82
CA GLU A 248 9.52 7.95 0.23
C GLU A 248 8.66 7.72 1.47
N LEU A 249 7.37 7.47 1.29
CA LEU A 249 6.37 7.31 2.35
C LEU A 249 5.55 6.04 2.10
N SER A 250 4.88 5.51 3.13
CA SER A 250 4.09 4.29 3.02
C SER A 250 4.85 3.10 2.37
N THR A 251 6.19 3.12 2.45
CA THR A 251 7.03 2.20 1.68
C THR A 251 7.53 1.08 2.57
N TYR A 252 7.19 -0.16 2.22
CA TYR A 252 7.56 -1.34 2.98
C TYR A 252 8.68 -2.11 2.31
N VAL A 253 9.66 -2.50 3.13
CA VAL A 253 10.77 -3.36 2.73
C VAL A 253 10.85 -4.51 3.71
N TYR A 254 11.03 -5.72 3.21
CA TYR A 254 11.14 -6.90 4.05
C TYR A 254 12.26 -7.81 3.58
N LYS A 255 12.76 -8.65 4.48
CA LYS A 255 13.79 -9.63 4.19
C LYS A 255 13.60 -10.84 5.08
N ASP A 256 13.61 -12.01 4.47
CA ASP A 256 13.62 -13.27 5.20
C ASP A 256 15.03 -13.65 5.64
N LEU A 257 15.15 -14.61 6.56
CA LEU A 257 16.42 -15.05 7.11
C LEU A 257 17.35 -15.59 6.01
N GLY A 258 18.42 -14.84 5.71
CA GLY A 258 19.39 -15.21 4.67
C GLY A 258 18.92 -14.93 3.24
N GLY A 259 17.72 -14.36 3.06
CA GLY A 259 17.21 -13.93 1.77
C GLY A 259 17.76 -12.58 1.32
N LYS A 260 17.13 -11.97 0.32
CA LYS A 260 17.39 -10.61 -0.15
C LYS A 260 16.29 -9.64 0.29
N LEU A 261 16.59 -8.35 0.28
CA LEU A 261 15.59 -7.30 0.48
C LEU A 261 14.54 -7.37 -0.64
N ARG A 262 13.26 -7.26 -0.29
CA ARG A 262 12.11 -7.25 -1.19
C ARG A 262 11.17 -6.11 -0.84
N LYS A 263 10.34 -5.68 -1.82
CA LYS A 263 9.37 -4.60 -1.66
C LYS A 263 7.95 -5.14 -1.51
N ALA A 264 7.13 -4.42 -0.74
CA ALA A 264 5.69 -4.64 -0.66
C ALA A 264 4.95 -3.35 -1.05
N VAL A 265 3.88 -3.49 -1.82
CA VAL A 265 3.06 -2.35 -2.25
C VAL A 265 2.05 -1.96 -1.18
N TRP A 266 1.75 -0.66 -1.10
CA TRP A 266 0.82 -0.11 -0.13
C TRP A 266 0.32 1.28 -0.58
N ASP A 267 -0.91 1.61 -0.19
CA ASP A 267 -1.50 2.96 -0.24
C ASP A 267 -1.64 3.58 -1.64
N PHE A 268 -2.58 3.07 -2.45
CA PHE A 268 -2.87 3.55 -3.79
C PHE A 268 -4.10 4.47 -3.87
N ASN A 269 -4.57 5.01 -2.75
CA ASN A 269 -5.73 5.92 -2.74
C ASN A 269 -5.46 7.21 -3.54
N ASN A 270 -4.21 7.66 -3.61
CA ASN A 270 -3.80 8.86 -4.37
C ASN A 270 -3.33 8.56 -5.81
N ALA A 271 -3.42 7.29 -6.24
CA ALA A 271 -3.00 6.87 -7.57
C ALA A 271 -3.86 7.45 -8.69
N PHE A 272 -3.30 7.47 -9.90
CA PHE A 272 -3.93 7.91 -11.15
C PHE A 272 -4.48 9.34 -11.04
N GLY A 273 -3.65 10.24 -10.50
CA GLY A 273 -3.96 11.66 -10.38
C GLY A 273 -4.95 12.04 -9.28
N ASN A 274 -5.28 11.12 -8.37
CA ASN A 274 -6.19 11.36 -7.25
C ASN A 274 -5.51 12.05 -6.06
N THR A 275 -4.76 13.12 -6.32
CA THR A 275 -3.96 13.83 -5.31
C THR A 275 -4.65 15.12 -4.85
N GLN A 276 -4.44 15.44 -3.57
CA GLN A 276 -5.01 16.59 -2.87
C GLN A 276 -4.10 17.84 -2.86
N TRP A 277 -2.89 17.73 -3.40
CA TRP A 277 -1.85 18.74 -3.21
C TRP A 277 -1.65 19.55 -4.49
N GLU A 278 -1.28 18.87 -5.56
CA GLU A 278 -1.01 19.44 -6.88
C GLU A 278 -1.65 18.57 -7.96
N PRO A 279 -2.10 19.12 -9.09
CA PRO A 279 -2.54 18.31 -10.22
C PRO A 279 -1.42 17.38 -10.68
N ALA A 280 -1.76 16.11 -10.93
CA ALA A 280 -0.77 15.17 -11.44
C ALA A 280 -0.39 15.51 -12.89
N ASN A 281 0.91 15.55 -13.16
CA ASN A 281 1.48 15.64 -14.50
C ASN A 281 1.69 14.22 -15.05
N PHE A 282 0.86 13.83 -16.01
CA PHE A 282 0.89 12.49 -16.60
C PHE A 282 2.11 12.22 -17.48
N GLU A 283 2.89 13.25 -17.81
CA GLU A 283 4.00 13.24 -18.77
C GLU A 283 5.40 13.25 -18.13
N LYS A 284 5.51 12.91 -16.84
CA LYS A 284 6.81 12.77 -16.14
C LYS A 284 6.98 11.44 -15.42
N PHE A 285 8.22 11.12 -15.06
CA PHE A 285 8.52 10.02 -14.15
C PHE A 285 8.45 10.51 -12.69
N TYR A 286 7.85 9.72 -11.81
CA TYR A 286 7.66 10.08 -10.41
C TYR A 286 8.54 9.28 -9.45
N VAL A 287 8.77 8.01 -9.75
CA VAL A 287 9.46 7.09 -8.82
C VAL A 287 10.95 7.01 -9.14
N ALA A 288 11.37 7.41 -10.33
CA ALA A 288 12.76 7.23 -10.80
C ALA A 288 13.80 7.96 -9.94
N GLU A 289 13.41 9.05 -9.29
CA GLU A 289 14.26 9.85 -8.40
C GLU A 289 13.95 9.63 -6.91
N SER A 290 13.05 8.69 -6.59
CA SER A 290 12.73 8.35 -5.21
C SER A 290 13.85 7.57 -4.54
N ASN A 291 13.82 7.50 -3.22
CA ASN A 291 14.83 6.85 -2.41
C ASN A 291 15.23 5.45 -2.91
N TRP A 292 16.56 5.25 -3.04
CA TRP A 292 17.24 4.10 -3.64
C TRP A 292 17.10 4.00 -5.16
N TYR A 293 15.95 4.37 -5.74
CA TYR A 293 15.75 4.34 -7.20
C TYR A 293 16.61 5.38 -7.91
N ASP A 294 16.81 6.55 -7.30
CA ASP A 294 17.73 7.60 -7.76
C ASP A 294 19.13 7.08 -8.08
N ARG A 295 19.56 6.03 -7.36
CA ARG A 295 20.85 5.39 -7.54
C ARG A 295 20.77 4.10 -8.37
N LEU A 296 19.70 3.31 -8.24
CA LEU A 296 19.50 2.11 -9.06
C LEU A 296 19.38 2.44 -10.55
N PHE A 297 18.67 3.50 -10.93
CA PHE A 297 18.54 3.92 -12.34
C PHE A 297 19.84 4.46 -12.95
N ARG A 298 20.88 4.69 -12.14
CA ARG A 298 22.21 4.99 -12.66
C ARG A 298 22.87 3.76 -13.28
N ASP A 299 22.40 2.56 -12.96
CA ASP A 299 22.82 1.33 -13.62
C ASP A 299 21.94 1.05 -14.84
N LYS A 300 22.58 0.96 -16.00
CA LYS A 300 21.96 0.56 -17.25
C LYS A 300 21.33 -0.83 -17.14
N ALA A 301 21.92 -1.78 -16.42
CA ALA A 301 21.35 -3.11 -16.29
C ALA A 301 20.01 -3.09 -15.52
N PHE A 302 19.89 -2.26 -14.48
CA PHE A 302 18.61 -2.02 -13.81
C PHE A 302 17.58 -1.39 -14.75
N THR A 303 18.00 -0.39 -15.52
CA THR A 303 17.13 0.32 -16.47
C THR A 303 16.65 -0.62 -17.59
N ASP A 304 17.53 -1.45 -18.13
CA ASP A 304 17.22 -2.50 -19.10
C ASP A 304 16.16 -3.47 -18.54
N ALA A 305 16.32 -3.88 -17.27
CA ALA A 305 15.39 -4.77 -16.60
C ALA A 305 14.00 -4.13 -16.43
N VAL A 306 13.93 -2.86 -16.00
CA VAL A 306 12.68 -2.11 -15.88
C VAL A 306 11.97 -1.98 -17.23
N ILE A 307 12.66 -1.54 -18.27
CA ILE A 307 12.08 -1.36 -19.61
C ILE A 307 11.57 -2.71 -20.13
N SER A 308 12.40 -3.75 -20.08
CA SER A 308 12.04 -5.08 -20.59
C SER A 308 10.83 -5.65 -19.86
N ARG A 309 10.83 -5.58 -18.53
CA ARG A 309 9.75 -6.08 -17.69
C ARG A 309 8.46 -5.28 -17.87
N TYR A 310 8.55 -3.95 -18.00
CA TYR A 310 7.39 -3.11 -18.31
C TYR A 310 6.75 -3.52 -19.64
N ARG A 311 7.55 -3.65 -20.71
CA ARG A 311 7.07 -4.07 -22.04
C ARG A 311 6.45 -5.46 -22.02
N GLU A 312 6.98 -6.37 -21.22
CA GLU A 312 6.37 -7.68 -20.99
C GLU A 312 4.99 -7.54 -20.34
N LEU A 313 4.92 -6.87 -19.20
CA LEU A 313 3.69 -6.72 -18.42
C LEU A 313 2.59 -5.96 -19.17
N ARG A 314 2.94 -4.97 -20.00
CA ARG A 314 1.99 -4.22 -20.83
C ARG A 314 1.28 -5.06 -21.90
N ARG A 315 1.82 -6.23 -22.25
CA ARG A 315 1.15 -7.20 -23.14
C ARG A 315 0.18 -8.14 -22.41
N GLY A 316 0.09 -8.06 -21.09
CA GLY A 316 -0.74 -8.96 -20.28
C GLY A 316 -1.36 -8.24 -19.09
N VAL A 317 -0.85 -8.50 -17.89
CA VAL A 317 -1.39 -8.02 -16.60
C VAL A 317 -1.59 -6.50 -16.56
N LEU A 318 -0.68 -5.73 -17.17
CA LEU A 318 -0.78 -4.26 -17.22
C LEU A 318 -1.33 -3.73 -18.54
N SER A 319 -1.89 -4.58 -19.41
CA SER A 319 -2.53 -4.11 -20.64
C SER A 319 -3.71 -3.19 -20.33
N GLU A 320 -3.98 -2.25 -21.25
CA GLU A 320 -5.14 -1.35 -21.12
C GLU A 320 -6.45 -2.13 -20.97
N GLU A 321 -6.64 -3.15 -21.82
CA GLU A 321 -7.82 -4.02 -21.79
C GLU A 321 -7.99 -4.67 -20.40
N ASN A 322 -6.92 -5.24 -19.83
CA ASN A 322 -6.99 -5.90 -18.53
C ASN A 322 -7.33 -4.91 -17.40
N LEU A 323 -6.67 -3.74 -17.38
CA LEU A 323 -6.89 -2.73 -16.34
C LEU A 323 -8.32 -2.16 -16.41
N LEU A 324 -8.82 -1.86 -17.61
CA LEU A 324 -10.19 -1.36 -17.81
C LEU A 324 -11.24 -2.44 -17.51
N ARG A 325 -10.97 -3.71 -17.84
CA ARG A 325 -11.80 -4.86 -17.43
C ARG A 325 -11.89 -4.95 -15.91
N LEU A 326 -10.77 -4.88 -15.20
CA LEU A 326 -10.76 -4.90 -13.74
C LEU A 326 -11.52 -3.71 -13.14
N VAL A 327 -11.42 -2.51 -13.73
CA VAL A 327 -12.26 -1.37 -13.32
C VAL A 327 -13.75 -1.72 -13.45
N TYR A 328 -14.17 -2.26 -14.60
CA TYR A 328 -15.56 -2.67 -14.81
C TYR A 328 -16.02 -3.71 -13.78
N GLU A 329 -15.23 -4.77 -13.57
CA GLU A 329 -15.57 -5.85 -12.63
C GLU A 329 -15.71 -5.35 -11.19
N ASN A 330 -14.86 -4.41 -10.76
CA ASN A 330 -14.97 -3.84 -9.41
C ASN A 330 -16.20 -2.93 -9.27
N VAL A 331 -16.56 -2.16 -10.29
CA VAL A 331 -17.80 -1.36 -10.31
C VAL A 331 -19.03 -2.26 -10.28
N GLU A 332 -19.05 -3.31 -11.09
CA GLU A 332 -20.13 -4.30 -11.13
C GLU A 332 -20.28 -5.02 -9.79
N TYR A 333 -19.17 -5.44 -9.19
CA TYR A 333 -19.16 -6.09 -7.87
C TYR A 333 -19.78 -5.19 -6.79
N LEU A 334 -19.47 -3.89 -6.78
CA LEU A 334 -20.01 -2.96 -5.80
C LEU A 334 -21.52 -2.74 -5.99
N GLY A 335 -22.03 -2.72 -7.22
CA GLY A 335 -23.45 -2.61 -7.54
C GLY A 335 -24.16 -1.50 -6.75
N GLU A 336 -25.31 -1.82 -6.15
CA GLU A 336 -26.12 -0.86 -5.39
C GLU A 336 -25.44 -0.30 -4.13
N ALA A 337 -24.34 -0.89 -3.66
CA ALA A 337 -23.59 -0.35 -2.52
C ALA A 337 -22.98 1.02 -2.83
N ILE A 338 -22.75 1.32 -4.12
CA ILE A 338 -22.31 2.64 -4.60
C ILE A 338 -23.33 3.70 -4.21
N ASP A 339 -24.60 3.49 -4.59
CA ASP A 339 -25.67 4.45 -4.33
C ASP A 339 -25.91 4.63 -2.82
N ARG A 340 -25.88 3.54 -2.04
CA ARG A 340 -25.98 3.60 -0.58
C ARG A 340 -24.81 4.37 0.04
N ASN A 341 -23.58 4.12 -0.42
CA ASN A 341 -22.40 4.84 0.05
C ASN A 341 -22.53 6.34 -0.20
N PHE A 342 -22.91 6.75 -1.40
CA PHE A 342 -23.03 8.17 -1.74
C PHE A 342 -24.33 8.82 -1.28
N ALA A 343 -25.31 8.07 -0.79
CA ALA A 343 -26.44 8.64 -0.06
C ALA A 343 -25.99 9.35 1.24
N ILE A 344 -24.89 8.91 1.86
CA ILE A 344 -24.31 9.54 3.06
C ILE A 344 -23.02 10.31 2.77
N TRP A 345 -22.19 9.83 1.83
CA TRP A 345 -20.89 10.44 1.49
C TRP A 345 -20.93 11.26 0.20
N GLY A 346 -22.09 11.47 -0.42
CA GLY A 346 -22.23 12.19 -1.70
C GLY A 346 -21.80 13.65 -1.62
N TYR A 347 -21.84 14.26 -0.43
CA TYR A 347 -21.33 15.63 -0.24
C TYR A 347 -19.84 15.76 -0.57
N THR A 348 -19.08 14.66 -0.56
CA THR A 348 -17.63 14.67 -0.89
C THR A 348 -17.36 15.10 -2.33
N PHE A 349 -18.33 14.99 -3.25
CA PHE A 349 -18.22 15.52 -4.62
C PHE A 349 -18.26 17.04 -4.68
N ASN A 350 -18.76 17.71 -3.63
CA ASN A 350 -18.82 19.16 -3.52
C ASN A 350 -17.67 19.75 -2.70
N CYS A 351 -16.78 18.90 -2.16
CA CYS A 351 -15.60 19.35 -1.44
C CYS A 351 -14.46 19.58 -2.43
N GLU A 352 -13.83 20.75 -2.39
CA GLU A 352 -12.52 20.94 -3.01
C GLU A 352 -11.51 20.15 -2.19
N LEU A 353 -11.18 18.94 -2.67
CA LEU A 353 -10.23 18.07 -1.97
C LEU A 353 -8.78 18.46 -2.27
N GLN A 354 -8.55 19.39 -3.20
CA GLN A 354 -7.25 19.94 -3.54
C GLN A 354 -6.96 21.19 -2.70
N LEU A 355 -6.22 21.02 -1.60
CA LEU A 355 -6.05 22.03 -0.55
C LEU A 355 -5.08 23.16 -0.93
N PHE A 356 -4.33 23.06 -2.04
CA PHE A 356 -3.22 23.96 -2.39
C PHE A 356 -3.16 24.37 -3.87
N VAL A 357 -4.25 24.25 -4.62
CA VAL A 357 -4.29 24.60 -6.04
C VAL A 357 -4.66 26.07 -6.23
N ASP A 358 -4.03 26.73 -7.20
CA ASP A 358 -4.42 28.08 -7.62
C ASP A 358 -5.89 28.07 -8.07
N PRO A 359 -6.76 28.96 -7.55
CA PRO A 359 -8.15 29.07 -7.98
C PRO A 359 -8.36 29.27 -9.49
N GLN A 360 -7.33 29.63 -10.25
CA GLN A 360 -7.36 29.79 -11.70
C GLN A 360 -7.06 28.50 -12.49
N GLU A 361 -6.54 27.45 -11.86
CA GLU A 361 -6.34 26.16 -12.54
C GLU A 361 -7.67 25.39 -12.60
N ILE A 362 -8.01 24.90 -13.79
CA ILE A 362 -9.27 24.17 -14.02
C ILE A 362 -9.24 22.85 -13.24
N ILE A 363 -10.04 22.82 -12.18
CA ILE A 363 -10.21 21.71 -11.26
C ILE A 363 -10.84 20.53 -12.02
N ARG A 364 -10.16 19.37 -12.03
CA ARG A 364 -10.68 18.10 -12.59
C ARG A 364 -11.36 17.24 -11.51
N ASP A 365 -12.00 17.84 -10.52
CA ASP A 365 -12.72 17.07 -9.51
C ASP A 365 -14.00 16.51 -10.14
N PRO A 366 -14.24 15.18 -10.07
CA PRO A 366 -15.46 14.62 -10.61
C PRO A 366 -16.65 15.13 -9.80
N SER A 367 -17.75 15.47 -10.48
CA SER A 367 -18.98 15.98 -9.84
C SER A 367 -19.91 14.86 -9.37
N ASN A 368 -19.64 13.62 -9.79
CA ASN A 368 -20.41 12.43 -9.40
C ASN A 368 -19.57 11.15 -9.60
N TYR A 369 -20.11 10.03 -9.13
CA TYR A 369 -19.43 8.73 -9.18
C TYR A 369 -19.06 8.29 -10.61
N LYS A 370 -19.96 8.51 -11.58
CA LYS A 370 -19.71 8.09 -12.97
C LYS A 370 -18.51 8.84 -13.56
N GLU A 371 -18.41 10.14 -13.31
CA GLU A 371 -17.25 10.95 -13.69
C GLU A 371 -15.99 10.50 -12.96
N ALA A 372 -16.06 10.14 -11.67
CA ALA A 372 -14.90 9.66 -10.92
C ALA A 372 -14.34 8.35 -11.49
N VAL A 373 -15.22 7.43 -11.91
CA VAL A 373 -14.83 6.20 -12.60
C VAL A 373 -14.28 6.50 -13.99
N GLN A 374 -14.88 7.43 -14.74
CA GLN A 374 -14.40 7.81 -16.06
C GLN A 374 -13.01 8.43 -15.98
N GLN A 375 -12.78 9.34 -15.03
CA GLN A 375 -11.49 9.95 -14.78
C GLN A 375 -10.40 8.90 -14.49
N LEU A 376 -10.71 7.87 -13.69
CA LEU A 376 -9.77 6.76 -13.44
C LEU A 376 -9.45 6.00 -14.73
N LYS A 377 -10.45 5.72 -15.58
CA LYS A 377 -10.23 5.03 -16.87
C LYS A 377 -9.36 5.86 -17.81
N ASP A 378 -9.66 7.14 -17.94
CA ASP A 378 -8.91 8.07 -18.78
C ASP A 378 -7.46 8.18 -18.29
N ALA A 379 -7.25 8.28 -16.98
CA ALA A 379 -5.93 8.31 -16.35
C ALA A 379 -5.12 7.02 -16.60
N ILE A 380 -5.76 5.84 -16.57
CA ILE A 380 -5.11 4.57 -16.89
C ILE A 380 -4.61 4.57 -18.36
N VAL A 381 -5.47 4.98 -19.29
CA VAL A 381 -5.17 5.02 -20.73
C VAL A 381 -4.07 6.04 -21.02
N GLU A 382 -4.24 7.28 -20.55
CA GLU A 382 -3.28 8.37 -20.72
C GLU A 382 -1.90 7.98 -20.19
N ARG A 383 -1.86 7.44 -18.96
CA ARG A 383 -0.60 7.05 -18.33
C ARG A 383 0.06 5.85 -19.00
N GLY A 384 -0.72 4.87 -19.40
CA GLY A 384 -0.25 3.74 -20.19
C GLY A 384 0.41 4.20 -21.50
N ASN A 385 -0.27 5.07 -22.26
CA ASN A 385 0.23 5.62 -23.52
C ASN A 385 1.51 6.44 -23.35
N PHE A 386 1.58 7.27 -22.29
CA PHE A 386 2.80 8.02 -21.99
C PHE A 386 3.98 7.08 -21.76
N LEU A 387 3.84 6.10 -20.87
CA LEU A 387 4.93 5.17 -20.57
C LEU A 387 5.28 4.33 -21.82
N ASP A 388 4.30 3.91 -22.62
CA ASP A 388 4.58 3.18 -23.87
C ASP A 388 5.44 3.98 -24.86
N GLN A 389 5.31 5.31 -24.88
CA GLN A 389 6.09 6.17 -25.77
C GLN A 389 7.42 6.62 -25.17
N ASN A 390 7.54 6.58 -23.83
CA ASN A 390 8.61 7.27 -23.12
C ASN A 390 9.44 6.39 -22.19
N ILE A 391 9.12 5.10 -21.96
CA ILE A 391 9.83 4.26 -20.99
C ILE A 391 11.34 4.20 -21.26
N GLU A 392 11.77 4.29 -22.53
CA GLU A 392 13.19 4.34 -22.90
C GLU A 392 13.90 5.62 -22.44
N LYS A 393 13.16 6.71 -22.16
CA LYS A 393 13.75 7.93 -21.59
C LYS A 393 14.34 7.69 -20.20
N LEU A 394 14.05 6.58 -19.53
CA LEU A 394 14.73 6.19 -18.29
C LEU A 394 16.26 6.06 -18.45
N TYR A 395 16.76 5.79 -19.67
CA TYR A 395 18.21 5.82 -19.93
C TYR A 395 18.88 7.16 -19.65
N GLN A 396 18.13 8.26 -19.57
CA GLN A 396 18.69 9.57 -19.22
C GLN A 396 19.28 9.60 -17.80
N TYR A 397 18.88 8.68 -16.92
CA TYR A 397 19.39 8.56 -15.56
C TYR A 397 20.63 7.64 -15.46
N ALA A 398 20.85 6.76 -16.45
CA ALA A 398 21.95 5.81 -16.46
C ALA A 398 23.29 6.51 -16.75
N ILE A 399 24.37 6.02 -16.11
CA ILE A 399 25.72 6.63 -16.24
C ILE A 399 26.79 5.66 -16.76
N ASN A 400 26.44 4.39 -16.98
CA ASN A 400 27.35 3.31 -17.35
C ASN A 400 26.95 2.62 -18.66
#